data_AF-A0A1C5MZJ2-F1
#
_entry.id   AF-A0A1C5MZJ2-F1
#
_cell.length_a   1.000
_cell.length_b   1.000
_cell.length_c   1.000
_cell.angle_alpha   90.00
_cell.angle_beta   90.00
_cell.angle_gamma   90.00
#
_symmetry.space_group_name_H-M   'P 1'
#
loop_
_entity.id
_entity.type
_entity.pdbx_description
1 polymer ?
#
loop_
_entity_poly.entity_id
_entity_poly.type
_entity_poly.pdbx_seq_one_letter_code
_entity_poly.pdbx_strand_id
1 'polypeptide(L)'
;MRLIDADEFQKQIAGMAILNNYPPNKANALCKLVDNQPTAFDVENVVSNLEQLKLDGACEYCGYCECLNECWDGDMSEEHAINMAIEIVKRGGLDES
;
A
#
# COMPACT_ATOMS: atom_id res chain seq x y z
N MET A 1 -0.06 6.98 5.82
CA MET A 1 1.30 7.09 5.23
C MET A 1 1.21 7.95 3.97
N ARG A 2 2.21 8.78 3.67
CA ARG A 2 2.30 9.51 2.40
C ARG A 2 3.28 8.76 1.49
N LEU A 3 2.83 8.33 0.30
CA LEU A 3 3.71 7.75 -0.71
C LEU A 3 4.58 8.85 -1.33
N ILE A 4 5.86 8.54 -1.53
CA ILE A 4 6.84 9.44 -2.13
C ILE A 4 7.32 8.76 -3.40
N ASP A 5 7.30 9.50 -4.51
CA ASP A 5 7.99 9.11 -5.72
C ASP A 5 9.50 9.16 -5.47
N ALA A 6 10.12 7.98 -5.35
CA ALA A 6 11.53 7.84 -5.01
C ALA A 6 12.43 8.49 -6.08
N ASP A 7 12.09 8.34 -7.36
CA ASP A 7 12.86 8.87 -8.48
C ASP A 7 12.81 10.40 -8.49
N GLU A 8 11.62 10.97 -8.28
CA GLU A 8 11.46 12.42 -8.20
C GLU A 8 12.16 12.99 -6.96
N PHE A 9 12.11 12.29 -5.83
CA PHE A 9 12.82 12.69 -4.63
C PHE A 9 14.35 12.67 -4.83
N GLN A 10 14.88 11.67 -5.53
CA GLN A 10 16.30 11.62 -5.90
C GLN A 10 16.72 12.79 -6.80
N LYS A 11 15.89 13.21 -7.76
CA LYS A 11 16.15 14.42 -8.57
C LYS A 11 16.21 15.68 -7.69
N GLN A 12 15.31 15.78 -6.71
CA GLN A 12 15.32 16.90 -5.76
C GLN A 12 16.58 16.91 -4.89
N ILE A 13 17.05 15.75 -4.43
CA ILE A 13 18.33 15.61 -3.70
C ILE A 13 19.48 16.13 -4.56
N ALA A 14 19.56 15.71 -5.84
CA ALA A 14 20.60 16.16 -6.76
C ALA A 14 20.53 17.68 -7.02
N GLY A 15 19.33 18.21 -7.28
CA GLY A 15 19.11 19.65 -7.49
C GLY A 15 19.51 20.48 -6.27
N MET A 16 19.16 20.03 -5.06
CA MET A 16 19.55 20.69 -3.82
C MET A 16 21.06 20.67 -3.58
N ALA A 17 21.75 19.59 -3.97
CA ALA A 17 23.20 19.54 -3.88
C ALA A 17 23.87 20.56 -4.80
N ILE A 18 23.36 20.74 -6.04
CA ILE A 18 23.86 21.75 -6.97
C ILE A 18 23.63 23.16 -6.42
N LEU A 19 22.40 23.46 -6.00
CA LEU A 19 22.02 24.79 -5.50
C LEU A 19 22.84 25.24 -4.29
N ASN A 20 23.23 24.30 -3.42
CA ASN A 20 23.98 24.60 -2.20
C ASN A 20 25.48 24.30 -2.33
N ASN A 21 25.97 24.01 -3.53
CA ASN A 21 27.36 23.66 -3.80
C ASN A 21 27.89 22.51 -2.92
N TYR A 22 27.04 21.52 -2.66
CA TYR A 22 27.44 20.31 -1.95
C TYR A 22 28.22 19.35 -2.87
N PRO A 23 29.24 18.66 -2.34
CA PRO A 23 29.95 17.64 -3.09
C PRO A 23 29.02 16.56 -3.68
N PRO A 24 29.16 16.19 -4.97
CA PRO A 24 28.28 15.21 -5.61
C PRO A 24 28.22 13.85 -4.90
N ASN A 25 29.31 13.44 -4.26
CA ASN A 25 29.35 12.19 -3.50
C ASN A 25 28.36 12.15 -2.32
N LYS A 26 27.98 13.30 -1.74
CA LYS A 26 26.95 13.37 -0.70
C LYS A 26 25.56 13.09 -1.27
N ALA A 27 25.21 13.71 -2.39
CA ALA A 27 23.95 13.44 -3.08
C ALA A 27 23.83 11.96 -3.48
N ASN A 28 24.89 11.41 -4.07
CA ASN A 28 24.93 10.00 -4.46
C ASN A 28 24.78 9.05 -3.26
N ALA A 29 25.36 9.38 -2.11
CA ALA A 29 25.18 8.59 -0.89
C ALA A 29 23.73 8.59 -0.41
N LEU A 30 23.05 9.75 -0.47
CA LEU A 30 21.63 9.85 -0.12
C LEU A 30 20.73 9.09 -1.10
N CYS A 31 20.97 9.19 -2.41
CA CYS A 31 20.20 8.43 -3.40
C CYS A 31 20.33 6.91 -3.16
N LYS A 32 21.54 6.42 -2.86
CA LYS A 32 21.75 5.02 -2.47
C LYS A 32 20.97 4.61 -1.22
N LEU A 33 20.77 5.50 -0.25
CA LEU A 33 19.95 5.19 0.92
C LEU A 33 18.47 5.08 0.57
N VAL A 34 18.01 5.89 -0.39
CA VAL A 34 16.65 5.80 -0.96
C VAL A 34 16.47 4.47 -1.69
N ASP A 35 17.42 4.09 -2.56
CA ASP A 35 17.37 2.83 -3.31
C ASP A 35 17.35 1.58 -2.42
N ASN A 36 17.96 1.68 -1.23
CA ASN A 36 18.03 0.58 -0.27
C ASN A 36 16.86 0.58 0.74
N GLN A 37 15.91 1.51 0.65
CA GLN A 37 14.72 1.44 1.49
C GLN A 37 13.88 0.22 1.10
N PRO A 38 13.24 -0.45 2.07
CA PRO A 38 12.27 -1.48 1.76
C PRO A 38 11.09 -0.89 0.97
N THR A 39 10.47 -1.72 0.14
CA THR A 39 9.21 -1.37 -0.53
C THR A 39 8.13 -1.09 0.52
N ALA A 40 7.68 0.16 0.60
CA ALA A 40 6.64 0.56 1.55
C ALA A 40 5.22 0.26 1.05
N PHE A 41 5.06 0.09 -0.26
CA PHE A 41 3.76 -0.18 -0.90
C PHE A 41 3.98 -0.95 -2.20
N ASP A 42 3.51 -2.19 -2.24
CA ASP A 42 3.57 -3.07 -3.40
C ASP A 42 2.20 -3.05 -4.11
N VAL A 43 2.13 -2.29 -5.21
CA VAL A 43 0.90 -2.15 -6.00
C VAL A 43 0.47 -3.49 -6.60
N GLU A 44 1.42 -4.32 -7.04
CA GLU A 44 1.09 -5.60 -7.67
C GLU A 44 0.48 -6.56 -6.64
N ASN A 45 1.04 -6.61 -5.44
CA ASN A 45 0.48 -7.42 -4.36
C ASN A 45 -0.85 -6.86 -3.83
N VAL A 46 -1.04 -5.54 -3.78
CA VAL A 46 -2.37 -4.95 -3.47
C VAL A 46 -3.40 -5.39 -4.50
N VAL A 47 -3.09 -5.28 -5.80
CA VAL A 47 -4.00 -5.70 -6.87
C VAL A 47 -4.30 -7.19 -6.77
N SER A 48 -3.29 -8.03 -6.57
CA SER A 48 -3.47 -9.47 -6.43
C SER A 48 -4.40 -9.83 -5.27
N ASN A 49 -4.22 -9.20 -4.10
CA ASN A 49 -5.11 -9.40 -2.95
C ASN A 49 -6.55 -8.95 -3.19
N LEU A 50 -6.75 -7.85 -3.92
CA LEU A 50 -8.09 -7.38 -4.30
C LEU A 50 -8.76 -8.30 -5.31
N GLU A 51 -8.00 -8.87 -6.25
CA GLU A 51 -8.50 -9.89 -7.19
C GLU A 51 -8.91 -11.16 -6.46
N GLN A 52 -8.15 -11.61 -5.45
CA GLN A 52 -8.54 -12.74 -4.60
C GLN A 52 -9.80 -12.44 -3.80
N LEU A 53 -9.89 -11.26 -3.16
CA LEU A 53 -11.11 -10.85 -2.44
C LEU A 53 -12.36 -10.90 -3.34
N LYS A 54 -12.22 -10.56 -4.63
CA LYS A 54 -13.32 -10.65 -5.60
C LYS A 54 -13.73 -12.09 -5.90
N LEU A 55 -12.80 -13.04 -5.87
CA LEU A 55 -13.07 -14.46 -6.12
C LEU A 55 -13.66 -15.15 -4.89
N ASP A 56 -13.06 -14.92 -3.72
CA ASP A 56 -13.46 -15.52 -2.45
C ASP A 56 -14.82 -14.97 -1.99
N GLY A 57 -15.08 -13.70 -2.31
CA GLY A 57 -16.24 -12.98 -1.84
C GLY A 57 -16.09 -12.58 -0.37
N ALA A 58 -16.74 -11.47 0.01
CA ALA A 58 -16.60 -10.92 1.35
C ALA A 58 -17.40 -11.68 2.43
N CYS A 59 -18.15 -12.72 2.06
CA CYS A 59 -19.01 -13.46 3.00
C CYS A 59 -19.02 -14.94 2.63
N GLU A 60 -17.93 -15.64 2.94
CA GLU A 60 -17.78 -17.07 2.64
C GLU A 60 -18.68 -17.96 3.53
N TYR A 61 -18.94 -17.55 4.78
CA TYR A 61 -19.81 -18.26 5.73
C TYR A 61 -20.60 -17.31 6.63
N CYS A 62 -21.90 -17.16 6.35
CA CYS A 62 -22.84 -16.33 7.13
C CYS A 62 -22.91 -16.70 8.64
N GLY A 63 -22.49 -17.92 9.03
CA GLY A 63 -22.50 -18.38 10.42
C GLY A 63 -21.37 -17.86 11.34
N TYR A 64 -20.35 -17.17 10.80
CA TYR A 64 -19.19 -16.68 11.57
C TYR A 64 -18.86 -15.20 11.33
N CYS A 65 -19.63 -14.50 10.49
CA CYS A 65 -19.38 -13.10 10.18
C CYS A 65 -19.69 -12.19 11.38
N GLU A 66 -18.87 -11.20 11.70
CA GLU A 66 -19.22 -10.18 12.72
C GLU A 66 -20.54 -9.46 12.42
N CYS A 67 -21.00 -9.48 11.15
CA CYS A 67 -22.31 -9.00 10.70
C CYS A 67 -23.48 -9.97 10.99
N LEU A 68 -23.27 -10.98 11.86
CA LEU A 68 -24.15 -12.12 12.18
C LEU A 68 -25.62 -11.79 12.52
N ASN A 69 -25.95 -10.54 12.86
CA ASN A 69 -27.34 -10.13 13.15
C ASN A 69 -27.98 -9.22 12.09
N GLU A 70 -27.23 -8.73 11.08
CA GLU A 70 -27.71 -7.69 10.15
C GLU A 70 -27.62 -8.10 8.67
N CYS A 71 -27.02 -9.25 8.35
CA CYS A 71 -27.03 -9.79 6.98
C CYS A 71 -28.38 -10.41 6.63
N TRP A 72 -29.42 -9.59 6.52
CA TRP A 72 -30.65 -9.92 5.81
C TRP A 72 -30.44 -9.49 4.34
N ASP A 73 -30.60 -10.43 3.41
CA ASP A 73 -30.71 -10.19 1.97
C ASP A 73 -29.49 -9.59 1.23
N GLY A 74 -28.27 -9.74 1.76
CA GLY A 74 -27.03 -9.46 1.01
C GLY A 74 -26.58 -8.00 1.01
N ASP A 75 -27.34 -7.09 1.62
CA ASP A 75 -27.02 -5.65 1.69
C ASP A 75 -25.72 -5.33 2.46
N MET A 76 -25.31 -6.17 3.42
CA MET A 76 -24.08 -5.98 4.21
C MET A 76 -22.81 -6.55 3.56
N SER A 77 -22.94 -7.26 2.42
CA SER A 77 -21.81 -7.90 1.74
C SER A 77 -20.89 -6.89 1.04
N GLU A 78 -21.46 -5.80 0.52
CA GLU A 78 -20.71 -4.74 -0.15
C GLU A 78 -19.89 -3.92 0.85
N GLU A 79 -20.48 -3.54 1.99
CA GLU A 79 -19.78 -2.81 3.05
C GLU A 79 -18.59 -3.64 3.59
N HIS A 80 -18.81 -4.93 3.84
CA HIS A 80 -17.73 -5.81 4.30
C HIS A 80 -16.61 -5.95 3.24
N ALA A 81 -16.97 -6.12 1.96
CA ALA A 81 -16.00 -6.17 0.87
C ALA A 81 -15.17 -4.88 0.78
N ILE A 82 -15.83 -3.72 0.91
CA ILE A 82 -15.17 -2.42 0.90
C ILE A 82 -14.24 -2.28 2.12
N ASN A 83 -14.67 -2.70 3.30
CA ASN A 83 -13.84 -2.67 4.51
C ASN A 83 -12.58 -3.54 4.34
N MET A 84 -12.72 -4.77 3.82
CA MET A 84 -11.58 -5.63 3.52
C MET A 84 -10.65 -5.02 2.47
N ALA A 85 -11.20 -4.45 1.39
CA ALA A 85 -10.43 -3.77 0.36
C ALA A 85 -9.65 -2.57 0.91
N ILE A 86 -10.26 -1.78 1.82
CA ILE A 86 -9.61 -0.67 2.52
C ILE A 86 -8.43 -1.18 3.34
N GLU A 87 -8.57 -2.28 4.09
CA GLU A 87 -7.47 -2.83 4.87
C GLU A 87 -6.34 -3.38 3.98
N ILE A 88 -6.66 -4.03 2.87
CA ILE A 88 -5.68 -4.46 1.85
C ILE A 88 -4.86 -3.26 1.33
N VAL A 89 -5.52 -2.13 1.04
CA VAL A 89 -4.84 -0.91 0.59
C VAL A 89 -4.02 -0.29 1.72
N LYS A 90 -4.52 -0.25 2.95
CA LYS A 90 -3.79 0.32 4.10
C LYS A 90 -2.50 -0.44 4.42
N ARG A 91 -2.50 -1.78 4.34
CA ARG A 91 -1.29 -2.61 4.51
C ARG A 91 -0.33 -2.51 3.32
N GLY A 92 -0.79 -1.96 2.19
CA GLY A 92 0.06 -1.66 1.05
C GLY A 92 0.69 -2.90 0.39
N GLY A 93 0.00 -4.04 0.42
CA GLY A 93 0.50 -5.26 -0.20
C GLY A 93 1.67 -5.89 0.55
N LEU A 94 1.81 -5.61 1.85
CA LEU A 94 2.73 -6.30 2.73
C LEU A 94 1.97 -7.35 3.53
N ASP A 95 2.56 -8.53 3.72
CA ASP A 95 2.00 -9.57 4.57
C ASP A 95 2.00 -9.11 6.03
N GLU A 96 1.00 -9.55 6.80
CA GLU A 96 0.99 -9.33 8.24
C GLU A 96 2.18 -10.06 8.87
N SER A 97 3.01 -9.32 9.62
CA SER A 97 4.20 -9.81 10.31
C SER A 97 3.87 -10.51 11.62
#